data_AF-U5N6C6-F1
#
_entry.id   AF-U5N6C6-F1
#
_cell.length_a   1.000
_cell.length_b   1.000
_cell.length_c   1.000
_cell.angle_alpha   90.00
_cell.angle_beta   90.00
_cell.angle_gamma   90.00
#
_symmetry.space_group_name_H-M   'P 1'
#
loop_
_entity.id
_entity.type
_entity.pdbx_description
1 polymer ?
#
loop_
_entity_poly.entity_id
_entity_poly.type
_entity_poly.pdbx_seq_one_letter_code
_entity_poly.pdbx_strand_id
1 'polypeptide(L)'
;MWHDKVHAPEGFTENPGSKAQRQARYEQAVPFIRMMVAKVAYARARKHVEGNFEKLLTHVIRSIQDPDTLQNAKLFMEAFMGFYRVHSK
;
A
#
# COMPACT_ATOMS: atom_id res chain seq x y z
N MET A 1 -25.72 -1.22 19.79
CA MET A 1 -26.40 -0.79 18.53
C MET A 1 -25.43 -0.47 17.37
N TRP A 2 -24.16 -0.87 17.41
CA TRP A 2 -23.17 -0.62 16.33
C TRP A 2 -22.35 -1.88 15.95
N HIS A 3 -22.69 -3.05 16.50
CA HIS A 3 -21.94 -4.30 16.27
C HIS A 3 -22.32 -5.04 14.97
N ASP A 4 -23.57 -4.90 14.50
CA ASP A 4 -24.05 -5.62 13.31
C ASP A 4 -23.66 -5.01 11.95
N LYS A 5 -22.98 -3.85 11.93
CA LYS A 5 -22.43 -3.27 10.68
C LYS A 5 -20.94 -3.57 10.45
N VAL A 6 -20.27 -4.21 11.40
CA VAL A 6 -18.82 -4.42 11.36
C VAL A 6 -18.43 -5.75 10.72
N HIS A 7 -19.37 -6.67 10.54
CA HIS A 7 -19.09 -7.97 9.89
C HIS A 7 -19.25 -7.97 8.37
N ALA A 8 -19.55 -6.83 7.72
CA ALA A 8 -19.49 -6.76 6.25
C ALA A 8 -19.24 -5.33 5.71
N PRO A 9 -18.02 -4.77 5.80
CA PRO A 9 -17.58 -3.74 4.89
C PRO A 9 -16.74 -4.36 3.77
N GLU A 10 -17.10 -3.98 2.55
CA GLU A 10 -16.31 -4.21 1.33
C GLU A 10 -14.86 -3.77 1.53
N GLY A 11 -13.96 -4.74 1.60
CA GLY A 11 -12.54 -4.47 1.78
C GLY A 11 -11.83 -5.73 2.22
N PHE A 12 -11.07 -6.31 1.28
CA PHE A 12 -10.10 -7.36 1.59
C PHE A 12 -10.68 -8.74 1.96
N THR A 13 -11.71 -9.21 1.25
CA THR A 13 -12.06 -10.64 1.28
C THR A 13 -11.12 -11.41 0.37
N GLU A 14 -10.44 -12.39 0.94
CA GLU A 14 -9.53 -13.38 0.32
C GLU A 14 -10.23 -14.34 -0.65
N ASN A 15 -11.08 -13.82 -1.54
CA ASN A 15 -11.47 -14.54 -2.73
C ASN A 15 -10.85 -13.78 -3.90
N PRO A 16 -9.74 -14.27 -4.50
CA PRO A 16 -9.19 -13.64 -5.68
C PRO A 16 -10.27 -13.79 -6.76
N GLY A 17 -11.06 -12.74 -6.92
CA GLY A 17 -11.98 -12.61 -8.04
C GLY A 17 -11.24 -12.91 -9.35
N SER A 18 -11.98 -13.18 -10.41
CA SER A 18 -11.36 -13.52 -11.70
C SER A 18 -10.28 -12.51 -12.09
N LYS A 19 -9.28 -12.92 -12.87
CA LYS A 19 -8.15 -12.06 -13.28
C LYS A 19 -8.60 -10.66 -13.75
N ALA A 20 -9.73 -10.60 -14.47
CA ALA A 20 -10.37 -9.37 -14.93
C ALA A 20 -10.89 -8.47 -13.78
N GLN A 21 -11.52 -9.05 -12.74
CA GLN A 21 -12.00 -8.29 -11.58
C GLN A 21 -10.85 -7.68 -10.78
N ARG A 22 -9.74 -8.42 -10.60
CA ARG A 22 -8.53 -7.87 -9.94
C ARG A 22 -7.94 -6.71 -10.73
N GLN A 23 -7.90 -6.85 -12.05
CA GLN A 23 -7.41 -5.80 -12.94
C GLN A 23 -8.27 -4.53 -12.86
N ALA A 24 -9.60 -4.65 -12.91
CA ALA A 24 -10.50 -3.52 -12.80
C ALA A 24 -10.36 -2.77 -11.45
N ARG A 25 -10.22 -3.51 -10.34
CA ARG A 25 -9.96 -2.92 -9.01
C ARG A 25 -8.61 -2.21 -8.96
N TYR A 26 -7.58 -2.79 -9.57
CA TYR A 26 -6.27 -2.16 -9.67
C TYR A 26 -6.35 -0.84 -10.42
N GLU A 27 -7.01 -0.79 -11.58
CA GLU A 27 -7.18 0.43 -12.37
C GLU A 27 -7.87 1.55 -11.59
N GLN A 28 -8.89 1.21 -10.79
CA GLN A 28 -9.54 2.15 -9.88
C GLN A 28 -8.60 2.64 -8.76
N ALA A 29 -7.67 1.80 -8.32
CA ALA A 29 -6.72 2.11 -7.25
C ALA A 29 -5.47 2.88 -7.73
N VAL A 30 -5.12 2.85 -9.03
CA VAL A 30 -3.91 3.48 -9.59
C VAL A 30 -3.70 4.94 -9.15
N PRO A 31 -4.72 5.83 -9.17
CA PRO A 31 -4.54 7.21 -8.73
C PRO A 31 -4.12 7.30 -7.26
N PHE A 32 -4.73 6.47 -6.40
CA PHE A 32 -4.42 6.43 -4.98
C PHE A 32 -3.03 5.87 -4.69
N ILE A 33 -2.63 4.84 -5.43
CA ILE A 33 -1.27 4.27 -5.37
C ILE A 33 -0.25 5.36 -5.73
N ARG A 34 -0.44 6.06 -6.85
CA ARG A 34 0.47 7.13 -7.29
C ARG A 34 0.51 8.31 -6.32
N MET A 35 -0.61 8.66 -5.68
CA MET A 35 -0.69 9.70 -4.67
C MET A 35 0.23 9.45 -3.46
N MET A 36 0.60 8.20 -3.17
CA MET A 36 1.53 7.87 -2.08
C MET A 36 2.89 8.55 -2.23
N VAL A 37 3.36 8.77 -3.48
CA VAL A 37 4.61 9.51 -3.75
C VAL A 37 4.52 10.94 -3.24
N ALA A 38 3.39 11.62 -3.48
CA ALA A 38 3.18 12.98 -2.99
C ALA A 38 3.10 13.01 -1.45
N LYS A 39 2.44 12.01 -0.84
CA LYS A 39 2.33 11.91 0.62
C LYS A 39 3.68 11.71 1.30
N VAL A 40 4.56 10.85 0.76
CA VAL A 40 5.88 10.63 1.35
C VAL A 40 6.80 11.84 1.17
N ALA A 41 6.74 12.52 0.03
CA ALA A 41 7.47 13.77 -0.19
C ALA A 41 7.03 14.85 0.82
N TYR A 42 5.72 14.98 1.04
CA TYR A 42 5.18 15.91 2.05
C TYR A 42 5.59 15.54 3.47
N ALA A 43 5.55 14.25 3.84
CA ALA A 43 6.01 13.77 5.14
C ALA A 43 7.50 14.07 5.36
N ARG A 44 8.33 13.91 4.32
CA ARG A 44 9.76 14.25 4.34
C ARG A 44 9.97 15.76 4.52
N ALA A 45 9.22 16.60 3.79
CA ALA A 45 9.27 18.05 3.96
C ALA A 45 8.92 18.49 5.40
N ARG A 46 8.01 17.77 6.06
CA ARG A 46 7.66 17.96 7.47
C ARG A 46 8.58 17.27 8.47
N LYS A 47 9.69 16.67 8.01
CA LYS A 47 10.67 15.94 8.83
C LYS A 47 10.07 14.75 9.60
N HIS A 48 8.99 14.15 9.11
CA HIS A 48 8.41 12.92 9.70
C HIS A 48 9.13 11.66 9.22
N VAL A 49 9.83 11.72 8.09
CA VAL A 49 10.61 10.61 7.53
C VAL A 49 11.93 11.11 6.93
N GLU A 50 12.90 10.22 6.83
CA GLU A 50 14.19 10.52 6.21
C GLU A 50 14.14 10.45 4.68
N GLY A 51 15.09 11.11 4.03
CA GLY A 51 15.19 11.13 2.56
C GLY A 51 15.47 9.75 1.95
N ASN A 52 16.14 8.84 2.67
CA ASN A 52 16.36 7.48 2.18
C ASN A 52 15.05 6.68 2.14
N PHE A 53 14.19 6.84 3.16
CA PHE A 53 12.87 6.23 3.17
C PHE A 53 11.97 6.79 2.07
N GLU A 54 12.00 8.11 1.84
CA GLU A 54 11.27 8.74 0.72
C GLU A 54 11.68 8.13 -0.64
N LYS A 55 13.00 7.98 -0.87
CA LYS A 55 13.53 7.37 -2.10
C LYS A 55 13.09 5.91 -2.24
N LEU A 56 13.20 5.12 -1.17
CA LEU A 56 12.79 3.72 -1.15
C LEU A 56 11.30 3.58 -1.48
N LEU A 57 10.43 4.28 -0.74
CA LEU A 57 8.99 4.16 -0.94
C LEU A 57 8.57 4.67 -2.32
N THR A 58 9.18 5.77 -2.80
CA THR A 58 8.94 6.26 -4.17
C THR A 58 9.33 5.24 -5.22
N HIS A 59 10.46 4.54 -5.05
CA HIS A 59 10.90 3.49 -5.97
C HIS A 59 9.91 2.31 -5.99
N VAL A 60 9.52 1.81 -4.82
CA VAL A 60 8.54 0.72 -4.67
C VAL A 60 7.22 1.09 -5.35
N ILE A 61 6.65 2.26 -5.05
CA ILE A 61 5.37 2.69 -5.63
C ILE A 61 5.45 2.85 -7.16
N ARG A 62 6.56 3.36 -7.70
CA ARG A 62 6.75 3.51 -9.16
C ARG A 62 6.97 2.19 -9.88
N SER A 63 7.41 1.14 -9.19
CA SER A 63 7.59 -0.20 -9.78
C SER A 63 6.28 -0.99 -9.95
N ILE A 64 5.17 -0.52 -9.39
CA ILE A 64 3.86 -1.18 -9.50
C ILE A 64 3.27 -0.92 -10.89
N GLN A 65 3.01 -1.99 -11.63
CA GLN A 65 2.49 -1.95 -13.01
C GLN A 65 1.15 -2.67 -13.17
N ASP A 66 0.88 -3.65 -12.31
CA ASP A 66 -0.25 -4.57 -12.40
C ASP A 66 -0.63 -5.11 -10.99
N PRO A 67 -1.72 -5.90 -10.87
CA PRO A 67 -2.14 -6.45 -9.59
C PRO A 67 -1.09 -7.33 -8.89
N ASP A 68 -0.24 -8.03 -9.65
CA ASP A 68 0.74 -8.97 -9.08
C ASP A 68 1.95 -8.22 -8.51
N THR A 69 2.41 -7.19 -9.22
CA THR A 69 3.46 -6.26 -8.73
C THR A 69 2.96 -5.41 -7.56
N LEU A 70 1.68 -5.05 -7.51
CA LEU A 70 1.05 -4.42 -6.33
C LEU A 70 1.09 -5.36 -5.12
N GLN A 71 0.78 -6.65 -5.32
CA GLN A 71 0.86 -7.66 -4.26
C GLN A 71 2.30 -7.81 -3.74
N ASN A 72 3.29 -7.82 -4.63
CA ASN A 72 4.70 -7.85 -4.24
C ASN A 72 5.10 -6.61 -3.43
N ALA A 73 4.65 -5.42 -3.82
CA ALA A 73 4.90 -4.18 -3.08
C ALA A 73 4.27 -4.22 -1.67
N LYS A 74 3.06 -4.78 -1.52
CA LYS A 74 2.43 -5.01 -0.21
C LYS A 74 3.29 -5.91 0.67
N LEU A 75 3.66 -7.08 0.16
CA LEU A 75 4.47 -8.06 0.92
C LEU A 75 5.83 -7.47 1.32
N PHE A 76 6.47 -6.70 0.43
CA PHE A 76 7.69 -5.99 0.74
C PHE A 76 7.50 -5.00 1.90
N MET A 77 6.44 -4.18 1.87
CA MET A 77 6.17 -3.21 2.94
C MET A 77 5.78 -3.90 4.26
N GLU A 78 5.08 -5.04 4.21
CA GLU A 78 4.78 -5.85 5.39
C GLU A 78 6.06 -6.41 6.03
N ALA A 79 6.97 -6.95 5.23
CA ALA A 79 8.28 -7.41 5.69
C ALA A 79 9.10 -6.24 6.26
N PHE A 80 9.18 -5.11 5.54
CA PHE A 80 9.85 -3.90 6.00
C PHE A 80 9.32 -3.44 7.37
N MET A 81 7.99 -3.37 7.53
CA MET A 81 7.38 -2.98 8.80
C MET A 81 7.61 -4.02 9.91
N GLY A 82 7.66 -5.31 9.56
CA GLY A 82 8.01 -6.39 10.49
C GLY A 82 9.43 -6.21 11.06
N PHE A 83 10.42 -6.01 10.19
CA PHE A 83 11.79 -5.72 10.63
C PHE A 83 11.89 -4.38 11.36
N TYR A 84 11.22 -3.34 10.86
CA TYR A 84 11.19 -2.03 11.50
C TYR A 84 10.68 -2.14 12.94
N ARG A 85 9.56 -2.83 13.18
CA ARG A 85 9.00 -3.02 14.53
C ARG A 85 9.92 -3.78 15.47
N VAL A 86 10.63 -4.80 14.97
CA VAL A 86 11.57 -5.59 15.79
C VAL A 86 12.80 -4.77 16.18
N HIS A 87 13.24 -3.86 15.31
CA HIS A 87 14.46 -3.08 15.51
C HIS A 87 14.23 -1.63 15.99
N SER A 88 12.99 -1.13 15.95
CA SER A 88 12.60 0.14 16.56
C SER A 88 12.49 -0.07 18.07
N LYS A 89 13.43 0.50 18.82
CA LYS A 89 13.35 0.58 20.29
C LYS A 89 12.27 1.56 20.72
#